data_AF-A0A419FNV5-F1
#
_entry.id   AF-A0A419FNV5-F1
#
_cell.length_a   1.000
_cell.length_b   1.000
_cell.length_c   1.000
_cell.angle_alpha   90.00
_cell.angle_beta   90.00
_cell.angle_gamma   90.00
#
_symmetry.space_group_name_H-M   'P 1'
#
loop_
_entity.id
_entity.type
_entity.pdbx_description
1 polymer ?
#
loop_
_entity_poly.entity_id
_entity_poly.type
_entity_poly.pdbx_seq_one_letter_code
_entity_poly.pdbx_strand_id
1 'polypeptide(L)' 'MNEGIKHNILIVDDRNENLLTLESLLEGPDRNIIRALSGNEALALTLEHDFAL' A
#
# COMPACT_ATOMS: atom_id res chain seq x y z
N MET A 1 -1.59 -24.13 9.24
CA MET A 1 -1.83 -22.69 9.40
C MET A 1 -1.79 -22.14 7.99
N ASN A 2 -2.95 -21.79 7.42
CA ASN A 2 -2.96 -21.19 6.10
C ASN A 2 -2.50 -19.75 6.30
N GLU A 3 -1.22 -19.47 6.05
CA GLU A 3 -0.79 -18.09 5.85
C GLU A 3 -1.50 -17.64 4.57
N GLY A 4 -2.61 -16.92 4.73
CA GLY A 4 -3.36 -16.35 3.62
C GLY A 4 -2.43 -15.46 2.80
N ILE A 5 -2.56 -15.54 1.47
CA ILE A 5 -1.80 -14.67 0.58
C ILE A 5 -2.12 -13.23 0.94
N LYS A 6 -1.13 -12.46 1.39
CA LYS A 6 -1.29 -11.03 1.64
C LYS A 6 -1.19 -10.27 0.32
N HIS A 7 -2.17 -9.42 0.05
CA HIS A 7 -2.17 -8.55 -1.11
C HIS A 7 -1.50 -7.22 -0.79
N ASN A 8 -0.44 -6.88 -1.53
CA ASN A 8 0.21 -5.58 -1.44
C ASN A 8 -0.67 -4.51 -2.11
N ILE A 9 -1.00 -3.45 -1.38
CA ILE A 9 -1.80 -2.31 -1.86
C ILE A 9 -0.94 -1.06 -1.71
N LEU A 10 -0.65 -0.39 -2.83
CA LEU A 10 0.07 0.88 -2.85
C LEU A 10 -0.93 2.04 -2.79
N ILE A 11 -0.80 2.90 -1.79
CA ILE A 11 -1.53 4.18 -1.70
C ILE A 11 -0.56 5.34 -1.91
N VAL A 12 -0.97 6.30 -2.73
CA VAL A 12 -0.13 7.43 -3.15
C VAL A 12 -0.92 8.73 -2.98
N ASP A 13 -0.45 9.60 -2.10
CA ASP A 13 -1.03 10.91 -1.84
C ASP A 13 0.05 11.82 -1.25
N ASP A 14 0.11 13.09 -1.67
CA ASP A 14 1.13 14.04 -1.22
C ASP A 14 0.89 14.56 0.21
N ARG A 15 -0.20 14.12 0.86
CA ARG A 15 -0.59 14.51 2.22
C ARG A 15 -0.63 13.31 3.16
N ASN A 16 0.15 13.41 4.24
CA ASN A 16 0.23 12.35 5.25
C ASN A 16 -1.11 12.03 5.90
N GLU A 17 -2.00 13.01 6.10
CA GLU A 17 -3.31 12.79 6.73
C GLU A 17 -4.22 11.92 5.85
N ASN A 18 -4.13 12.09 4.52
CA ASN A 18 -4.87 11.28 3.56
C ASN A 18 -4.34 9.85 3.56
N LEU A 19 -3.01 9.67 3.53
CA LEU A 19 -2.39 8.35 3.60
C LEU A 19 -2.80 7.58 4.85
N LEU A 20 -2.79 8.23 6.02
CA LEU A 20 -3.22 7.62 7.28
C LEU A 20 -4.71 7.23 7.26
N THR A 21 -5.55 8.09 6.67
CA THR A 21 -6.98 7.81 6.52
C THR A 21 -7.22 6.60 5.61
N LEU A 22 -6.55 6.56 4.45
CA LEU A 22 -6.65 5.47 3.48
C LEU A 22 -6.12 4.15 4.05
N GLU A 23 -5.00 4.17 4.76
CA GLU A 23 -4.46 3.01 5.46
C GLU A 23 -5.47 2.44 6.45
N SER A 24 -6.03 3.27 7.33
CA SER A 24 -7.03 2.87 8.32
C SER A 24 -8.30 2.27 7.68
N LEU A 25 -8.71 2.79 6.52
CA LEU A 25 -9.87 2.28 5.78
C LEU A 25 -9.61 0.94 5.08
N LEU A 26 -8.37 0.70 4.67
CA LEU A 26 -7.97 -0.45 3.87
C LEU A 26 -7.32 -1.57 4.68
N GLU A 27 -6.96 -1.33 5.94
CA GLU A 27 -6.42 -2.32 6.86
C GLU A 27 -7.26 -3.61 6.92
N GLY A 28 -6.58 -4.76 7.03
CA GLY A 28 -7.21 -6.07 7.09
C GLY A 28 -6.19 -7.20 7.17
N PRO A 29 -6.61 -8.41 7.60
CA PRO A 29 -5.70 -9.52 7.86
C PRO A 29 -4.92 -10.00 6.63
N ASP A 30 -5.51 -9.89 5.44
CA ASP A 30 -4.95 -10.36 4.16
C ASP A 30 -4.40 -9.22 3.28
N ARG A 31 -4.11 -8.05 3.88
CA ARG A 31 -3.69 -6.85 3.15
C ARG A 31 -2.39 -6.31 3.74
N ASN A 32 -1.49 -5.88 2.86
CA ASN A 32 -0.26 -5.19 3.21
C ASN A 32 -0.28 -3.81 2.56
N ILE A 33 -0.49 -2.76 3.36
CA ILE A 33 -0.57 -1.39 2.87
C ILE A 33 0.83 -0.79 2.78
N ILE A 34 1.19 -0.26 1.61
CA ILE A 34 2.44 0.43 1.34
C ILE A 34 2.10 1.87 0.94
N ARG A 35 2.83 2.83 1.48
CA ARG A 35 2.56 4.28 1.32
C ARG A 35 3.63 4.92 0.45
N ALA A 36 3.24 5.92 -0.34
CA ALA A 36 4.13 6.82 -1.03
C ALA A 36 3.58 8.26 -1.00
N LEU A 37 4.47 9.24 -0.81
CA LEU A 37 4.14 10.67 -0.83
C LEU A 37 4.24 11.29 -2.23
N SER A 38 4.69 10.53 -3.21
CA SER A 38 4.81 11.01 -4.59
C SER A 38 4.70 9.88 -5.60
N GLY A 39 4.34 10.24 -6.83
CA GLY A 39 4.33 9.29 -7.95
C GLY A 39 5.72 8.69 -8.25
N ASN A 40 6.80 9.44 -8.02
CA ASN A 40 8.16 8.94 -8.23
C ASN A 40 8.53 7.86 -7.21
N GLU A 41 8.20 8.09 -5.94
CA GLU A 41 8.35 7.10 -4.88
C GLU A 41 7.48 5.87 -5.14
N ALA A 42 6.22 6.09 -5.53
CA ALA A 42 5.30 5.03 -5.91
C ALA A 42 5.85 4.18 -7.06
N LEU A 43 6.38 4.81 -8.11
CA LEU A 43 6.97 4.13 -9.25
C LEU A 43 8.20 3.32 -8.83
N ALA A 44 9.07 3.86 -7.97
CA ALA A 44 10.22 3.11 -7.45
C ALA A 44 9.76 1.85 -6.69
N LEU A 45 8.71 1.96 -5.86
CA LEU A 45 8.15 0.83 -5.12
C LEU A 45 7.61 -0.28 -6.03
N THR A 46 7.09 0.05 -7.23
CA THR A 46 6.62 -0.97 -8.20
C THR A 46 7.75 -1.82 -8.78
N LEU A 47 9.00 -1.41 -8.64
CA LEU A 47 10.17 -2.20 -9.03
C LEU A 47 10.60 -3.16 -7.90
N GLU A 48 10.26 -2.86 -6.66
CA GLU A 48 10.65 -3.63 -5.46
C GLU A 48 9.55 -4.61 -5.01
N HIS A 49 8.29 -4.33 -5.34
CA HIS A 49 7.13 -5.07 -4.87
C HIS A 49 6.14 -5.38 -6.00
N ASP A 50 5.58 -6.60 -5.98
CA ASP A 50 4.41 -6.96 -6.77
C ASP A 50 3.14 -6.45 -6.05
N PHE A 51 2.43 -5.51 -6.67
CA PHE A 51 1.17 -4.97 -6.16
C PHE A 51 -0.04 -5.67 -6.79
N ALA A 52 -1.13 -5.78 -6.03
CA ALA A 52 -2.40 -6.25 -6.56
C ALA A 52 -2.99 -5.17 -7.49
N LEU A 53 -3.39 -5.58 -8.70
CA LEU A 53 -4.12 -4.75 -9.68
C LEU A 53 -5.63 -4.82 -9.45
#